data_AF-A8TPN8-F1
#
_entry.id   AF-A8TPN8-F1
#
_cell.length_a   1.000
_cell.length_b   1.000
_cell.length_c   1.000
_cell.angle_alpha   90.00
_cell.angle_beta   90.00
_cell.angle_gamma   90.00
#
_symmetry.space_group_name_H-M   'P 1'
#
loop_
_entity.id
_entity.type
_entity.pdbx_description
1 polymer ?
#
loop_
_entity_poly.entity_id
_entity_poly.type
_entity_poly.pdbx_seq_one_letter_code
_entity_poly.pdbx_strand_id
1 'polypeptide(L)'
;MTVDTAASTSERARAEIEAIDSELQLAFDRILGAAERVAVAAETLGVEHASSIQAALTDIFEASSVRDIAGQRLSAVRQAVDHLTDGETASQSRPERKRDKSSKIEEKQDHGSASESGLLNGPQLPGAARTQTEVDALFDKLD
;
A
#
# COMPACT_ATOMS: atom_id res chain seq x y z
N MET A 1 10.95 -33.24 0.16
CA MET A 1 10.29 -32.84 -1.10
C MET A 1 9.25 -31.73 -0.91
N THR A 2 8.97 -31.26 0.31
CA THR A 2 7.93 -30.25 0.61
C THR A 2 8.44 -28.80 0.70
N VAL A 3 9.74 -28.60 1.00
CA VAL A 3 10.34 -27.26 1.16
C VAL A 3 10.47 -26.53 -0.18
N ASP A 4 10.75 -27.27 -1.25
CA ASP A 4 10.90 -26.75 -2.62
C ASP A 4 9.60 -26.11 -3.13
N THR A 5 8.45 -26.64 -2.71
CA THR A 5 7.12 -26.16 -3.13
C THR A 5 6.69 -24.88 -2.39
N ALA A 6 7.07 -24.72 -1.12
CA ALA A 6 6.73 -23.53 -0.33
C ALA A 6 7.53 -22.30 -0.80
N ALA A 7 8.85 -22.47 -0.98
CA ALA A 7 9.71 -21.42 -1.52
C ALA A 7 9.26 -20.97 -2.93
N SER A 8 8.95 -21.92 -3.82
CA SER A 8 8.42 -21.60 -5.15
C SER A 8 7.05 -20.91 -5.11
N THR A 9 6.22 -21.22 -4.11
CA THR A 9 4.90 -20.58 -3.95
C THR A 9 5.04 -19.12 -3.52
N SER A 10 6.00 -18.82 -2.64
CA SER A 10 6.21 -17.44 -2.19
C SER A 10 6.88 -16.56 -3.22
N GLU A 11 7.83 -17.08 -4.01
CA GLU A 11 8.37 -16.35 -5.15
C GLU A 11 7.27 -16.00 -6.16
N ARG A 12 6.37 -16.95 -6.42
CA ARG A 12 5.21 -16.68 -7.27
C ARG A 12 4.30 -15.62 -6.66
N ALA A 13 3.98 -15.70 -5.37
CA ALA A 13 3.14 -14.70 -4.70
C ALA A 13 3.72 -13.28 -4.80
N ARG A 14 5.04 -13.13 -4.63
CA ARG A 14 5.75 -11.86 -4.84
C ARG A 14 5.63 -11.35 -6.27
N ALA A 15 5.85 -12.22 -7.25
CA ALA A 15 5.76 -11.86 -8.66
C ALA A 15 4.35 -11.42 -9.05
N GLU A 16 3.32 -12.11 -8.54
CA GLU A 16 1.91 -11.75 -8.78
C GLU A 16 1.56 -10.41 -8.12
N ILE A 17 2.04 -10.15 -6.90
CA ILE A 17 1.85 -8.87 -6.20
C ILE A 17 2.48 -7.71 -7.01
N GLU A 18 3.72 -7.87 -7.47
CA GLU A 18 4.40 -6.86 -8.29
C GLU A 18 3.70 -6.64 -9.64
N ALA A 19 3.26 -7.72 -10.29
CA ALA A 19 2.53 -7.65 -11.55
C ALA A 19 1.21 -6.88 -11.38
N ILE A 20 0.46 -7.16 -10.31
CA ILE A 20 -0.78 -6.43 -9.99
C ILE A 20 -0.49 -4.94 -9.72
N ASP A 21 0.56 -4.62 -8.97
CA ASP A 21 0.92 -3.21 -8.71
C ASP A 21 1.20 -2.47 -10.01
N SER A 22 2.03 -3.08 -10.88
CA SER A 22 2.38 -2.52 -12.19
C SER A 22 1.17 -2.34 -13.11
N GLU A 23 0.30 -3.36 -13.19
CA GLU A 23 -0.91 -3.30 -14.01
C GLU A 23 -1.89 -2.23 -13.50
N LEU A 24 -2.06 -2.11 -12.19
CA LEU A 24 -2.89 -1.08 -11.57
C LEU A 24 -2.32 0.32 -11.86
N GLN A 25 -1.02 0.52 -11.69
CA GLN A 25 -0.37 1.79 -12.04
C GLN A 25 -0.63 2.14 -13.51
N LEU A 26 -0.40 1.23 -14.45
CA LEU A 26 -0.66 1.48 -15.87
C LEU A 26 -2.15 1.79 -16.16
N ALA A 27 -3.08 1.10 -15.50
CA ALA A 27 -4.51 1.34 -15.68
C ALA A 27 -4.92 2.75 -15.22
N PHE A 28 -4.47 3.17 -14.05
CA PHE A 28 -4.76 4.50 -13.52
C PHE A 28 -4.13 5.62 -14.39
N ASP A 29 -2.95 5.41 -15.01
CA ASP A 29 -2.31 6.43 -15.84
C ASP A 29 -3.12 6.64 -17.12
N ARG A 30 -3.67 5.54 -17.66
CA ARG A 30 -4.57 5.58 -18.80
C ARG A 30 -5.88 6.29 -18.47
N ILE A 31 -6.43 6.07 -17.27
CA ILE A 31 -7.65 6.75 -16.80
C ILE A 31 -7.40 8.24 -16.64
N LEU A 32 -6.33 8.64 -15.96
CA LEU A 32 -5.94 10.04 -15.77
C LEU A 32 -5.73 10.74 -17.12
N GLY A 33 -4.94 10.13 -18.02
CA GLY A 33 -4.74 10.69 -19.35
C GLY A 33 -6.03 10.74 -20.19
N ALA A 34 -6.98 9.81 -19.97
CA ALA A 34 -8.30 9.89 -20.61
C ALA A 34 -9.13 11.06 -20.05
N ALA A 35 -9.11 11.26 -18.73
CA ALA A 35 -9.78 12.38 -18.07
C ALA A 35 -9.22 13.73 -18.57
N GLU A 36 -7.89 13.87 -18.69
CA GLU A 36 -7.26 15.06 -19.26
C GLU A 36 -7.72 15.34 -20.70
N ARG A 37 -7.80 14.31 -21.55
CA ARG A 37 -8.31 14.48 -22.93
C ARG A 37 -9.78 14.90 -22.94
N VAL A 38 -10.59 14.38 -22.01
CA VAL A 38 -11.99 14.80 -21.85
C VAL A 38 -12.06 16.25 -21.38
N ALA A 39 -11.18 16.68 -20.48
CA ALA A 39 -11.09 18.07 -20.02
C ALA A 39 -10.84 19.03 -21.18
N VAL A 40 -9.82 18.74 -22.01
CA VAL A 40 -9.49 19.53 -23.20
C VAL A 40 -10.65 19.56 -24.20
N ALA A 41 -11.30 18.42 -24.44
CA ALA A 41 -12.46 18.37 -25.33
C ALA A 41 -13.64 19.19 -24.79
N ALA A 42 -13.85 19.21 -23.47
CA ALA A 42 -14.94 19.94 -22.83
C ALA A 42 -14.82 21.46 -22.98
N GLU A 43 -13.60 22.00 -23.12
CA GLU A 43 -13.38 23.44 -23.40
C GLU A 43 -14.00 23.89 -24.73
N THR A 44 -14.20 22.96 -25.67
CA THR A 44 -14.83 23.23 -26.96
C THR A 44 -16.36 23.18 -26.92
N LEU A 45 -16.93 22.72 -25.79
CA LEU A 45 -18.37 22.63 -25.57
C LEU A 45 -18.86 23.93 -24.92
N GLY A 46 -20.05 24.39 -25.31
CA GLY A 46 -20.68 25.57 -24.72
C GLY A 46 -20.85 25.44 -23.20
N VAL A 47 -20.99 26.60 -22.52
CA VAL A 47 -20.94 26.76 -21.05
C VAL A 47 -21.91 25.83 -20.29
N GLU A 48 -23.06 25.53 -20.89
CA GLU A 48 -24.11 24.65 -20.32
C GLU A 48 -23.61 23.22 -20.01
N HIS A 49 -22.75 22.65 -20.85
CA HIS A 49 -22.27 21.26 -20.67
C HIS A 49 -20.90 21.20 -19.99
N ALA A 50 -20.08 22.24 -20.13
CA ALA A 50 -18.73 22.31 -19.57
C ALA A 50 -18.72 22.15 -18.05
N SER A 51 -19.66 22.75 -17.32
CA SER A 51 -19.69 22.67 -15.85
C SER A 51 -19.93 21.24 -15.33
N SER A 52 -20.86 20.50 -15.96
CA SER A 52 -21.15 19.12 -15.56
C SER A 52 -19.97 18.17 -15.83
N ILE A 53 -19.25 18.40 -16.93
CA ILE A 53 -18.06 17.61 -17.29
C ILE A 53 -16.91 17.95 -16.36
N GLN A 54 -16.70 19.22 -16.03
CA GLN A 54 -15.68 19.64 -15.07
C GLN A 54 -15.89 19.01 -13.69
N ALA A 55 -17.13 19.00 -13.19
CA ALA A 55 -17.43 18.34 -11.90
C ALA A 55 -17.09 16.84 -11.94
N ALA A 56 -17.51 16.14 -12.99
CA ALA A 56 -17.19 14.72 -13.15
C ALA A 56 -15.68 14.45 -13.27
N LEU A 57 -14.93 15.34 -13.91
CA LEU A 57 -13.48 15.25 -14.01
C LEU A 57 -12.80 15.47 -12.66
N THR A 58 -13.26 16.43 -11.86
CA THR A 58 -12.79 16.63 -10.50
C THR A 58 -12.96 15.37 -9.66
N ASP A 59 -14.14 14.74 -9.73
CA ASP A 59 -14.41 13.48 -9.02
C ASP A 59 -13.45 12.36 -9.47
N ILE A 60 -13.16 12.25 -10.77
CA ILE A 60 -12.21 11.26 -11.29
C ILE A 60 -10.79 11.51 -10.77
N PHE A 61 -10.33 12.77 -10.77
CA PHE A 61 -9.00 13.12 -10.27
C PHE A 61 -8.87 12.84 -8.77
N GLU A 62 -9.89 13.17 -7.98
CA GLU A 62 -9.91 12.91 -6.54
C GLU A 62 -9.98 11.40 -6.25
N ALA A 63 -10.84 10.65 -6.95
CA ALA A 63 -10.94 9.20 -6.80
C ALA A 63 -9.63 8.49 -7.16
N SER A 64 -8.89 9.00 -8.14
CA SER A 64 -7.60 8.45 -8.56
C SER A 64 -6.50 8.62 -7.50
N SER A 65 -6.67 9.51 -6.52
CA SER A 65 -5.74 9.68 -5.39
C SER A 65 -5.62 8.42 -4.52
N VAL A 66 -6.62 7.52 -4.55
CA VAL A 66 -6.58 6.24 -3.83
C VAL A 66 -5.44 5.32 -4.32
N ARG A 67 -4.88 5.56 -5.52
CA ARG A 67 -3.73 4.82 -6.04
C ARG A 67 -2.56 4.83 -5.06
N ASP A 68 -2.22 5.99 -4.50
CA ASP A 68 -1.05 6.11 -3.61
C ASP A 68 -1.23 5.22 -2.37
N ILE A 69 -2.43 5.28 -1.77
CA ILE A 69 -2.82 4.41 -0.65
C ILE A 69 -2.79 2.93 -1.05
N ALA A 70 -3.27 2.59 -2.25
CA ALA A 70 -3.29 1.21 -2.74
C ALA A 70 -1.88 0.65 -2.97
N GLY A 71 -0.99 1.42 -3.59
CA GLY A 71 0.41 1.02 -3.82
C GLY A 71 1.18 0.84 -2.51
N GLN A 72 1.02 1.76 -1.56
CA GLN A 72 1.64 1.64 -0.24
C GLN A 72 1.12 0.40 0.52
N ARG A 73 -0.16 0.07 0.41
CA ARG A 73 -0.72 -1.16 1.00
C ARG A 73 -0.18 -2.42 0.34
N LEU A 74 -0.05 -2.43 -0.99
CA LEU A 74 0.50 -3.56 -1.71
C LEU A 74 1.98 -3.80 -1.37
N SER A 75 2.75 -2.72 -1.20
CA SER A 75 4.12 -2.77 -0.66
C SER A 75 4.18 -3.36 0.75
N ALA A 76 3.27 -2.96 1.66
CA ALA A 76 3.18 -3.53 3.01
C ALA A 76 2.85 -5.03 2.98
N VAL A 77 1.94 -5.47 2.10
CA VAL A 77 1.62 -6.89 1.92
C VAL A 77 2.84 -7.67 1.39
N ARG A 78 3.59 -7.12 0.43
CA ARG A 78 4.82 -7.72 -0.07
C ARG A 78 5.86 -7.89 1.04
N GLN A 79 6.09 -6.87 1.85
CA GLN A 79 7.00 -6.93 3.01
C GLN A 79 6.56 -8.00 4.03
N ALA A 80 5.26 -8.12 4.28
CA ALA A 80 4.75 -9.18 5.16
C ALA A 80 5.04 -10.59 4.59
N VAL A 81 4.88 -10.78 3.28
CA VAL A 81 5.26 -12.04 2.60
C VAL A 81 6.77 -12.29 2.73
N ASP A 82 7.60 -11.25 2.62
CA ASP A 82 9.06 -11.37 2.79
C ASP A 82 9.43 -11.88 4.19
N HIS A 83 8.85 -11.28 5.23
CA HIS A 83 9.07 -11.72 6.60
C HIS A 83 8.64 -13.16 6.86
N LEU A 84 7.56 -13.63 6.22
CA LEU A 84 7.12 -15.02 6.34
C LEU A 84 8.15 -15.99 5.71
N THR A 85 8.74 -15.64 4.56
CA THR A 85 9.77 -16.49 3.94
C THR A 85 11.09 -16.49 4.69
N ASP A 86 11.49 -15.35 5.24
CA ASP A 86 12.77 -15.24 5.95
C ASP A 86 12.72 -15.98 7.29
N GLY A 87 11.56 -16.01 7.95
CA GLY A 87 11.33 -16.79 9.17
C GLY A 87 11.43 -18.30 8.97
N GLU A 88 11.07 -18.81 7.79
CA GLU A 88 11.18 -20.24 7.45
C GLU A 88 12.64 -20.66 7.21
N THR A 89 13.45 -19.81 6.57
CA THR A 89 14.88 -20.10 6.34
C THR A 89 15.70 -20.05 7.64
N ALA A 90 15.36 -19.15 8.58
CA ALA A 90 16.00 -19.09 9.89
C ALA A 90 15.68 -20.30 10.79
N SER A 91 14.50 -20.91 10.66
CA SER A 91 14.11 -22.09 11.45
C SER A 91 14.79 -23.38 10.99
N GLN A 92 15.22 -23.49 9.73
CA GLN A 92 15.84 -24.70 9.19
C GLN A 92 17.34 -24.83 9.50
N SER A 93 17.99 -23.78 10.00
CA SER A 93 19.42 -23.78 10.34
C SER A 93 19.71 -24.05 11.84
N ARG A 94 18.68 -24.25 12.67
CA ARG A 94 18.85 -24.45 14.11
C ARG A 94 18.63 -25.93 14.49
N PRO A 95 19.68 -26.69 14.87
CA PRO A 95 19.49 -28.06 15.33
C PRO A 95 18.72 -28.05 16.65
N GLU A 96 17.82 -29.02 16.75
CA GLU A 96 16.83 -29.24 17.81
C GLU A 96 17.24 -28.72 19.19
N ARG A 97 16.61 -27.64 19.64
CA ARG A 97 16.49 -27.36 21.07
C ARG A 97 15.02 -27.29 21.41
N LYS A 98 14.60 -28.35 22.11
CA LYS A 98 13.32 -28.60 22.77
C LYS A 98 12.33 -27.42 22.78
N ARG A 99 11.15 -27.71 22.22
CA ARG A 99 9.87 -27.06 22.51
C ARG A 99 9.81 -26.66 23.98
N ASP A 100 9.71 -25.37 24.25
CA ASP A 100 8.81 -24.82 25.25
C ASP A 100 8.75 -23.31 25.17
N LYS A 101 7.55 -22.79 25.43
CA LYS A 101 7.13 -21.39 25.61
C LYS A 101 6.76 -20.63 24.34
N SER A 102 5.45 -20.66 24.08
CA SER A 102 4.61 -19.48 23.84
C SER A 102 5.37 -18.14 23.83
N SER A 103 5.98 -17.80 22.69
CA SER A 103 6.43 -16.45 22.43
C SER A 103 5.22 -15.67 21.94
N LYS A 104 4.58 -14.98 22.89
CA LYS A 104 3.79 -13.79 22.60
C LYS A 104 4.62 -12.95 21.64
N ILE A 105 4.08 -12.70 20.45
CA ILE A 105 4.67 -11.75 19.50
C ILE A 105 4.57 -10.40 20.20
N GLU A 106 5.64 -10.00 20.90
CA GLU A 106 5.81 -8.61 21.26
C GLU A 106 6.20 -7.92 19.97
N GLU A 107 5.23 -7.27 19.34
CA GLU A 107 5.50 -6.18 18.40
C GLU A 107 6.40 -5.19 19.14
N LYS A 108 7.70 -5.27 18.88
CA LYS A 108 8.59 -4.14 19.13
C LYS A 108 8.08 -3.02 18.25
N GLN A 109 7.31 -2.11 18.83
CA GLN A 109 7.13 -0.78 18.27
C GLN A 109 8.52 -0.15 18.23
N ASP A 110 9.19 -0.29 17.08
CA ASP A 110 10.37 0.50 16.78
C ASP A 110 9.91 1.95 16.66
N HIS A 111 10.06 2.69 17.75
CA HIS A 111 9.74 4.10 17.80
C HIS A 111 10.71 4.86 16.90
N GLY A 112 10.29 5.09 15.65
CA GLY A 112 10.73 6.24 14.86
C GLY A 112 12.22 6.27 14.55
N SER A 113 12.79 5.18 14.04
CA SER A 113 14.00 5.32 13.24
C SER A 113 13.66 6.08 11.97
N ALA A 114 14.18 7.31 11.81
CA ALA A 114 14.14 8.09 10.57
C ALA A 114 15.01 7.48 9.45
N SER A 115 15.21 6.16 9.49
CA SER A 115 15.74 5.37 8.37
C SER A 115 14.66 5.23 7.30
N GLU A 116 15.06 5.05 6.03
CA GLU A 116 14.13 4.80 4.92
C GLU A 116 13.16 3.65 5.22
N SER A 117 13.62 2.61 5.92
CA SER A 117 12.78 1.48 6.34
C SER A 117 11.64 1.88 7.29
N GLY A 118 11.84 2.89 8.14
CA GLY A 118 10.79 3.43 9.02
C GLY A 118 9.73 4.27 8.29
N LEU A 119 10.05 4.75 7.09
CA LEU A 119 9.13 5.51 6.21
C LEU A 119 8.26 4.59 5.34
N LEU A 120 8.59 3.30 5.25
CA LEU A 120 7.87 2.31 4.43
C LEU A 120 6.70 1.62 5.15
N ASN A 121 6.30 2.15 6.31
CA ASN A 121 5.10 1.75 7.02
C ASN A 121 3.89 2.37 6.30
N GLY A 122 3.34 1.66 5.32
CA GLY A 122 2.17 2.10 4.57
C GLY A 122 0.99 2.50 5.46
N PRO A 123 -0.06 3.10 4.88
CA PRO A 123 -1.13 3.73 5.62
C PRO A 123 -1.87 2.68 6.45
N GLN A 124 -2.29 3.09 7.64
CA GLN A 124 -2.98 2.21 8.57
C GLN A 124 -4.27 1.65 7.93
N LEU A 125 -4.67 0.46 8.39
CA LEU A 125 -5.94 -0.15 7.98
C LEU A 125 -7.13 0.75 8.38
N PRO A 126 -8.23 0.73 7.61
CA PRO A 126 -9.43 1.48 7.97
C PRO A 126 -9.91 1.07 9.37
N GLY A 127 -10.17 2.04 10.24
CA GLY A 127 -10.56 1.81 11.65
C GLY A 127 -9.40 1.74 12.64
N ALA A 128 -8.16 1.56 12.17
CA ALA A 128 -6.96 1.79 12.98
C ALA A 128 -6.37 3.19 12.76
N ALA A 129 -6.65 3.78 11.59
CA ALA A 129 -6.21 5.12 11.19
C ALA A 129 -6.69 6.20 12.17
N ARG A 130 -5.75 7.07 12.59
CA ARG A 130 -6.10 8.29 13.32
C ARG A 130 -6.97 9.20 12.48
N THR A 131 -7.97 9.77 13.12
CA THR A 131 -8.85 10.77 12.51
C THR A 131 -8.11 12.09 12.32
N GLN A 132 -8.55 12.92 11.37
CA GLN A 132 -7.97 14.25 11.15
C GLN A 132 -7.99 15.09 12.43
N THR A 133 -9.07 15.03 13.20
CA THR A 133 -9.18 15.73 14.49
C THR A 133 -8.13 15.28 15.52
N GLU A 134 -7.82 13.98 15.56
CA GLU A 134 -6.74 13.48 16.42
C GLU A 134 -5.37 13.91 15.93
N VAL A 135 -5.18 14.01 14.61
CA VAL A 135 -3.95 14.54 14.01
C VAL A 135 -3.79 16.01 14.37
N ASP A 136 -4.82 16.84 14.16
CA ASP A 136 -4.81 18.27 14.48
C ASP A 136 -4.48 18.49 15.97
N ALA A 137 -5.08 17.70 16.87
CA ALA A 137 -4.82 17.76 18.30
C ALA A 137 -3.38 17.36 18.72
N LEU A 138 -2.61 16.69 17.85
CA LEU A 138 -1.17 16.45 18.07
C LEU A 138 -0.35 17.69 17.73
N PHE A 139 -0.71 18.40 16.66
CA PHE A 139 -0.01 19.61 16.23
C PHE A 139 -0.35 20.80 17.12
N ASP A 140 -1.58 20.91 17.62
CA ASP A 140 -1.98 21.92 18.62
C ASP A 140 -1.21 21.81 19.95
N LYS A 141 -0.56 20.67 20.21
CA LYS A 141 0.28 20.44 21.40
C LYS A 141 1.77 20.70 21.17
N LEU A 142 2.16 21.04 19.94
CA LEU A 142 3.53 21.39 19.58
C LEU A 142 3.80 22.91 19.62
N ASP A 143 2.75 23.73 19.73
CA ASP A 143 2.79 25.17 20.01
C ASP A 143 2.83 25.47 21.53
#